data_AF-A0A161MDV3-F1
#
_entry.id   AF-A0A161MDV3-F1
#
_cell.length_a   1.000
_cell.length_b   1.000
_cell.length_c   1.000
_cell.angle_alpha   90.00
_cell.angle_beta   90.00
_cell.angle_gamma   90.00
#
_symmetry.space_group_name_H-M   'P 1'
#
loop_
_entity.id
_entity.type
_entity.pdbx_description
1 polymer ?
#
loop_
_entity_poly.entity_id
_entity_poly.type
_entity_poly.pdbx_seq_one_letter_code
_entity_poly.pdbx_strand_id
1 'polypeptide(L)'
;EGDYPAVMKENIDKNSAQEGRNESRLPRFTKDQIEFVKGTYDFFSLNYYTSSTCKPGCNGANPSWERDTAAISDCNPECPSDDKYFIPEGLTALLNWMKHEYNNPLVYISENGYPSTYELNDGRRIKYINDHLVALLKSIKEGAKIMGYSAWSLLDSFELT
;
A
#
# COMPACT_ATOMS: atom_id res chain seq x y z
N GLU A 1 3.42 17.04 -7.24
CA GLU A 1 4.64 17.71 -7.77
C GLU A 1 5.26 16.96 -8.95
N GLY A 2 5.09 15.63 -9.02
CA GLY A 2 5.78 14.77 -9.98
C GLY A 2 7.09 14.26 -9.37
N ASP A 3 7.80 13.39 -10.10
CA ASP A 3 9.05 12.75 -9.65
C ASP A 3 8.87 11.77 -8.47
N TYR A 4 9.96 11.11 -8.05
CA TYR A 4 9.99 10.30 -6.84
C TYR A 4 9.88 11.16 -5.57
N PRO A 5 9.30 10.61 -4.47
CA PRO A 5 9.27 11.28 -3.17
C PRO A 5 10.67 11.70 -2.71
N ALA A 6 10.80 12.89 -2.12
CA ALA A 6 12.09 13.43 -1.67
C ALA A 6 12.81 12.46 -0.71
N VAL A 7 12.09 11.91 0.27
CA VAL A 7 12.62 10.93 1.23
C VAL A 7 13.22 9.68 0.57
N MET A 8 12.60 9.21 -0.52
CA MET A 8 13.11 8.06 -1.28
C MET A 8 14.43 8.41 -1.98
N LYS A 9 14.50 9.60 -2.59
CA LYS A 9 15.71 10.10 -3.24
C LYS A 9 16.86 10.27 -2.27
N GLU A 10 16.59 10.87 -1.11
CA GLU A 10 17.58 11.13 -0.07
C GLU A 10 18.14 9.85 0.55
N ASN A 11 17.28 8.90 0.92
CA ASN A 11 17.71 7.65 1.54
C ASN A 11 18.56 6.80 0.59
N ILE A 12 18.12 6.63 -0.66
CA ILE A 12 18.82 5.79 -1.63
C ILE A 12 20.16 6.41 -2.04
N ASP A 13 20.24 7.73 -2.20
CA ASP A 13 21.50 8.41 -2.49
C ASP A 13 22.51 8.24 -1.36
N LYS A 14 22.07 8.46 -0.13
CA LYS A 14 22.91 8.29 1.06
C LYS A 14 23.43 6.86 1.16
N ASN A 15 22.57 5.86 0.99
CA ASN A 15 22.96 4.46 1.08
C ASN A 15 23.87 4.06 -0.08
N SER A 16 23.61 4.54 -1.30
CA SER A 16 24.48 4.30 -2.46
C SER A 16 25.90 4.85 -2.25
N ALA A 17 26.02 6.04 -1.67
CA ALA A 17 27.31 6.62 -1.32
C ALA A 17 28.04 5.81 -0.22
N GLN A 18 27.31 5.32 0.78
CA GLN A 18 27.86 4.46 1.84
C GLN A 18 28.30 3.08 1.33
N GLU A 19 27.65 2.58 0.28
CA GLU A 19 28.05 1.37 -0.44
C GLU A 19 29.29 1.58 -1.34
N GLY A 20 29.80 2.81 -1.43
CA GLY A 20 30.97 3.14 -2.26
C GLY A 20 30.65 3.23 -3.76
N ARG A 21 29.38 3.45 -4.12
CA ARG A 21 28.98 3.62 -5.53
C ARG A 21 29.29 5.03 -6.01
N ASN A 22 29.72 5.12 -7.27
CA ASN A 22 29.94 6.41 -7.92
C ASN A 22 28.63 7.14 -8.28
N GLU A 23 27.53 6.40 -8.39
CA GLU A 23 26.21 6.91 -8.75
C GLU A 23 25.14 6.30 -7.85
N SER A 24 24.00 7.01 -7.73
CA SER A 24 22.84 6.51 -7.00
C SER A 24 22.25 5.27 -7.65
N ARG A 25 21.78 4.32 -6.84
CA ARG A 25 20.97 3.18 -7.32
C ARG A 25 19.61 3.62 -7.87
N LEU A 26 19.12 4.81 -7.50
CA LEU A 26 17.83 5.33 -7.96
C LEU A 26 18.02 6.13 -9.26
N PRO A 27 17.41 5.70 -10.38
CA PRO A 27 17.40 6.49 -11.60
C PRO A 27 16.78 7.88 -11.39
N ARG A 28 17.22 8.87 -12.17
CA ARG A 28 16.71 10.24 -12.13
C ARG A 28 15.86 10.53 -13.34
N PHE A 29 14.66 11.08 -13.09
CA PHE A 29 13.89 11.66 -14.17
C PHE A 29 14.48 13.01 -14.60
N THR A 30 14.49 13.27 -15.89
CA THR A 30 14.69 14.61 -16.41
C THR A 30 13.44 15.47 -16.16
N LYS A 31 13.56 16.79 -16.26
CA LYS A 31 12.40 17.69 -16.11
C LYS A 31 11.28 17.35 -17.10
N ASP A 32 11.64 17.03 -18.35
CA ASP A 32 10.67 16.67 -19.39
C ASP A 32 9.96 15.36 -19.04
N GLN A 33 10.66 14.37 -18.49
CA GLN A 33 10.05 13.11 -18.04
C GLN A 33 9.14 13.31 -16.83
N ILE A 34 9.53 14.17 -15.88
CA ILE A 34 8.69 14.52 -14.72
C ILE A 34 7.37 15.12 -15.21
N GLU A 35 7.45 16.11 -16.10
CA GLU A 35 6.24 16.77 -16.62
C GLU A 35 5.40 15.83 -17.49
N PHE A 36 6.06 14.91 -18.23
CA PHE A 36 5.36 13.91 -19.03
C PHE A 36 4.51 12.93 -18.21
N VAL A 37 5.03 12.46 -17.06
CA VAL A 37 4.33 11.46 -16.22
C VAL A 37 3.36 12.12 -15.23
N LYS A 38 3.64 13.35 -14.81
CA LYS A 38 2.79 14.06 -13.85
C LYS A 38 1.39 14.26 -14.41
N GLY A 39 0.39 13.75 -13.69
CA GLY A 39 -1.01 13.92 -14.07
C GLY A 39 -1.52 12.91 -15.10
N THR A 40 -0.74 11.88 -15.46
CA THR A 40 -1.20 10.81 -16.36
C THR A 40 -2.10 9.80 -15.64
N TYR A 41 -3.21 10.27 -15.08
CA TYR A 41 -4.19 9.43 -14.40
C TYR A 41 -5.59 10.05 -14.47
N ASP A 42 -6.61 9.21 -14.59
CA ASP A 42 -8.01 9.60 -14.45
C ASP A 42 -8.57 9.24 -13.06
N PHE A 43 -8.05 8.16 -12.46
CA PHE A 43 -8.38 7.67 -11.13
C PHE A 43 -7.22 6.81 -10.58
N PHE A 44 -7.26 6.52 -9.28
CA PHE A 44 -6.33 5.59 -8.63
C PHE A 44 -6.95 4.20 -8.51
N SER A 45 -6.24 3.18 -8.97
CA SER A 45 -6.57 1.78 -8.69
C SER A 45 -5.83 1.34 -7.43
N LEU A 46 -6.56 0.88 -6.43
CA LEU A 46 -6.01 0.50 -5.13
C LEU A 46 -6.30 -0.98 -4.81
N ASN A 47 -5.23 -1.73 -4.58
CA ASN A 47 -5.30 -3.05 -3.97
C ASN A 47 -5.01 -2.89 -2.47
N TYR A 48 -5.95 -3.28 -1.61
CA TYR A 48 -5.76 -3.23 -0.16
C TYR A 48 -6.10 -4.57 0.47
N TYR A 49 -5.17 -5.08 1.28
CA TYR A 49 -5.33 -6.36 1.97
C TYR A 49 -5.12 -6.26 3.47
N THR A 50 -4.16 -5.46 3.90
CA THR A 50 -3.81 -5.32 5.31
C THR A 50 -2.99 -4.07 5.59
N SER A 51 -2.66 -3.84 6.86
CA SER A 51 -1.74 -2.83 7.36
C SER A 51 -0.71 -3.46 8.31
N SER A 52 0.41 -2.78 8.53
CA SER A 52 1.39 -3.16 9.54
C SER A 52 1.78 -1.94 10.38
N THR A 53 2.29 -2.20 11.58
CA THR A 53 2.96 -1.16 12.36
C THR A 53 4.39 -0.99 11.89
N CYS A 54 4.97 0.19 12.05
CA CYS A 54 6.38 0.40 11.75
C CYS A 54 7.07 1.20 12.85
N LYS A 55 8.36 0.97 13.00
CA LYS A 55 9.24 1.76 13.88
C LYS A 55 10.44 2.29 13.11
N PRO A 56 11.03 3.43 13.53
CA PRO A 56 12.25 3.93 12.92
C PRO A 56 13.38 2.89 12.99
N GLY A 57 14.12 2.71 11.90
CA GLY A 57 15.26 1.80 11.84
C GLY A 57 15.47 1.21 10.44
N CYS A 58 16.55 0.47 10.25
CA CYS A 58 16.84 -0.20 8.98
C CYS A 58 17.09 -1.69 9.22
N ASN A 59 16.43 -2.55 8.44
CA ASN A 59 16.72 -3.98 8.35
C ASN A 59 16.94 -4.36 6.86
N GLY A 60 17.08 -5.66 6.57
CA GLY A 60 17.26 -6.14 5.20
C GLY A 60 18.71 -6.15 4.70
N ALA A 61 18.88 -6.78 3.54
CA ALA A 61 20.17 -6.93 2.88
C ALA A 61 20.72 -5.57 2.42
N ASN A 62 22.02 -5.51 2.17
CA ASN A 62 22.64 -4.35 1.56
C ASN A 62 23.12 -4.68 0.14
N PRO A 63 22.55 -4.08 -0.93
CA PRO A 63 21.41 -3.14 -0.95
C PRO A 63 20.05 -3.87 -0.94
N SER A 64 19.01 -3.23 -0.41
CA SER A 64 17.61 -3.70 -0.57
C SER A 64 16.62 -2.55 -0.38
N TRP A 65 15.41 -2.70 -0.90
CA TRP A 65 14.33 -1.73 -0.72
C TRP A 65 14.00 -1.54 0.76
N GLU A 66 13.91 -2.63 1.52
CA GLU A 66 13.60 -2.61 2.95
C GLU A 66 14.57 -1.73 3.71
N ARG A 67 15.87 -1.84 3.39
CA ARG A 67 16.93 -1.05 4.00
C ARG A 67 16.82 0.44 3.68
N ASP A 68 16.43 0.76 2.44
CA ASP A 68 16.30 2.13 1.95
C ASP A 68 15.06 2.87 2.50
N THR A 69 14.05 2.14 2.98
CA THR A 69 12.84 2.75 3.56
C THR A 69 13.10 3.48 4.88
N ALA A 70 14.20 3.15 5.58
CA ALA A 70 14.50 3.63 6.93
C ALA A 70 13.37 3.40 7.96
N ALA A 71 12.52 2.40 7.69
CA ALA A 71 11.50 1.91 8.60
C ALA A 71 11.58 0.38 8.73
N ILE A 72 11.39 -0.13 9.95
CA ILE A 72 11.22 -1.55 10.19
C ILE A 72 9.73 -1.81 10.32
N SER A 73 9.16 -2.50 9.32
CA SER A 73 7.79 -3.02 9.42
C SER A 73 7.77 -4.14 10.47
N ASP A 74 6.93 -3.96 11.48
CA ASP A 74 6.62 -4.95 12.49
C ASP A 74 5.24 -5.50 12.16
N CYS A 75 5.17 -6.78 11.82
CA CYS A 75 3.89 -7.48 11.84
C CYS A 75 3.51 -7.52 13.31
N ASN A 76 2.49 -6.74 13.71
CA ASN A 76 2.08 -6.59 15.11
C ASN A 76 2.29 -7.91 15.89
N PRO A 77 3.28 -8.00 16.79
CA PRO A 77 3.66 -9.27 17.41
C PRO A 77 2.56 -9.85 18.32
N GLU A 78 1.53 -9.06 18.63
CA GLU A 78 0.35 -9.49 19.39
C GLU A 78 -0.80 -10.01 18.50
N CYS A 79 -0.65 -10.00 17.18
CA CYS A 79 -1.68 -10.45 16.27
C CYS A 79 -1.50 -11.94 15.96
N PRO A 80 -2.43 -12.84 16.38
CA PRO A 80 -2.37 -14.22 15.94
C PRO A 80 -2.33 -14.27 14.40
N SER A 81 -1.53 -15.18 13.84
CA SER A 81 -1.08 -15.19 12.43
C SER A 81 -2.15 -15.02 11.36
N ASP A 82 -3.41 -15.29 11.69
CA ASP A 82 -4.56 -15.19 10.78
C ASP A 82 -5.21 -13.80 10.79
N ASP A 83 -5.14 -13.07 11.91
CA ASP A 83 -5.72 -11.72 12.05
C ASP A 83 -4.81 -10.62 11.51
N LYS A 84 -3.58 -10.97 11.10
CA LYS A 84 -2.64 -10.02 10.47
C LYS A 84 -3.17 -9.43 9.16
N TYR A 85 -4.21 -10.01 8.56
CA TYR A 85 -4.89 -9.45 7.39
C TYR A 85 -6.09 -8.59 7.78
N PHE A 86 -6.63 -8.78 8.99
CA PHE A 86 -7.91 -8.23 9.42
C PHE A 86 -7.74 -6.83 10.03
N ILE A 87 -7.48 -5.81 9.21
CA ILE A 87 -7.29 -4.43 9.67
C ILE A 87 -8.13 -3.45 8.81
N PRO A 88 -9.46 -3.42 8.98
CA PRO A 88 -10.36 -2.56 8.20
C PRO A 88 -10.13 -1.06 8.48
N GLU A 89 -9.74 -0.68 9.70
CA GLU A 89 -9.38 0.69 10.05
C GLU A 89 -8.15 1.18 9.26
N GLY A 90 -7.28 0.27 8.85
CA GLY A 90 -6.12 0.58 8.00
C GLY A 90 -6.54 1.07 6.62
N LEU A 91 -7.62 0.51 6.05
CA LEU A 91 -8.21 1.01 4.79
C LEU A 91 -8.72 2.45 4.97
N THR A 92 -9.40 2.73 6.09
CA THR A 92 -9.87 4.09 6.40
C THR A 92 -8.70 5.07 6.52
N ALA A 93 -7.66 4.68 7.25
CA ALA A 93 -6.46 5.49 7.44
C ALA A 93 -5.73 5.76 6.11
N LEU A 94 -5.59 4.75 5.26
CA LEU A 94 -4.96 4.87 3.95
C LEU A 94 -5.75 5.81 3.03
N LEU A 95 -7.07 5.65 2.95
CA LEU A 95 -7.91 6.53 2.13
C LEU A 95 -7.88 7.98 2.62
N ASN A 96 -7.85 8.19 3.93
CA ASN A 96 -7.68 9.53 4.50
C ASN A 96 -6.29 10.11 4.18
N TRP A 97 -5.23 9.31 4.27
CA TRP A 97 -3.89 9.73 3.86
C TRP A 97 -3.84 10.11 2.38
N MET A 98 -4.36 9.25 1.48
CA MET A 98 -4.43 9.53 0.04
C MET A 98 -5.24 10.79 -0.27
N LYS A 99 -6.33 11.02 0.47
CA LYS A 99 -7.14 12.23 0.35
C LYS A 99 -6.33 13.49 0.66
N HIS A 100 -5.45 13.46 1.65
CA HIS A 100 -4.58 14.58 1.99
C HIS A 100 -3.40 14.71 1.02
N GLU A 101 -2.71 13.61 0.74
CA GLU A 101 -1.48 13.58 -0.06
C GLU A 101 -1.73 13.89 -1.55
N TYR A 102 -2.82 13.34 -2.10
CA TYR A 102 -3.12 13.40 -3.54
C TYR A 102 -4.34 14.26 -3.86
N ASN A 103 -4.72 15.18 -2.96
CA ASN A 103 -5.82 16.13 -3.16
C ASN A 103 -7.18 15.45 -3.49
N ASN A 104 -7.56 14.47 -2.66
CA ASN A 104 -8.82 13.73 -2.76
C ASN A 104 -9.10 13.17 -4.16
N PRO A 105 -8.24 12.24 -4.65
CA PRO A 105 -8.41 11.65 -5.96
C PRO A 105 -9.64 10.75 -6.01
N LEU A 106 -10.13 10.47 -7.22
CA LEU A 106 -11.10 9.39 -7.43
C LEU A 106 -10.37 8.04 -7.27
N VAL A 107 -10.88 7.15 -6.42
CA VAL A 107 -10.27 5.86 -6.11
C VAL A 107 -11.21 4.71 -6.49
N TYR A 108 -10.66 3.67 -7.11
CA TYR A 108 -11.31 2.39 -7.35
C TYR A 108 -10.58 1.31 -6.53
N ILE A 109 -11.29 0.62 -5.65
CA ILE A 109 -10.72 -0.52 -4.93
C ILE A 109 -10.72 -1.71 -5.90
N SER A 110 -9.59 -1.94 -6.57
CA SER A 110 -9.45 -3.00 -7.59
C SER A 110 -9.34 -4.37 -6.97
N GLU A 111 -8.77 -4.48 -5.78
CA GLU A 111 -8.71 -5.73 -5.03
C GLU A 111 -8.84 -5.50 -3.52
N ASN A 112 -9.66 -6.33 -2.90
CA ASN A 112 -9.71 -6.53 -1.46
C ASN A 112 -10.29 -7.92 -1.19
N GLY A 113 -9.60 -8.70 -0.36
CA GLY A 113 -9.88 -10.12 -0.23
C GLY A 113 -9.24 -10.77 0.99
N TYR A 114 -9.75 -11.93 1.37
CA TYR A 114 -9.22 -12.70 2.49
C TYR A 114 -8.91 -14.14 2.07
N PRO A 115 -7.68 -14.63 2.29
CA PRO A 115 -7.33 -16.01 2.02
C PRO A 115 -8.13 -16.91 2.97
N SER A 116 -8.77 -17.94 2.45
CA SER A 116 -9.48 -18.93 3.26
C SER A 116 -9.06 -20.34 2.87
N THR A 117 -9.44 -21.29 3.70
CA THR A 117 -9.31 -22.72 3.39
C THR A 117 -10.39 -23.14 2.39
N TYR A 118 -10.41 -24.41 2.01
CA TYR A 118 -11.37 -25.00 1.06
C TYR A 118 -12.81 -25.12 1.58
N GLU A 119 -13.16 -24.39 2.64
CA GLU A 119 -14.48 -24.48 3.28
C GLU A 119 -15.48 -23.59 2.57
N LEU A 120 -16.64 -24.15 2.21
CA LEU A 120 -17.76 -23.38 1.65
C LEU A 120 -18.41 -22.46 2.69
N ASN A 121 -18.24 -22.76 3.99
CA ASN A 121 -18.72 -21.92 5.08
C ASN A 121 -17.57 -21.01 5.57
N ASP A 122 -17.25 -20.01 4.77
CA ASP A 122 -16.10 -19.13 4.93
C ASP A 122 -16.40 -17.89 5.80
N GLY A 123 -16.91 -18.13 7.02
CA GLY A 123 -17.35 -17.08 7.94
C GLY A 123 -16.32 -15.96 8.20
N ARG A 124 -15.01 -16.28 8.18
CA ARG A 124 -13.94 -15.28 8.30
C ARG A 124 -13.84 -14.39 7.06
N ARG A 125 -13.96 -14.94 5.85
CA ARG A 125 -13.98 -14.16 4.60
C ARG A 125 -15.20 -13.26 4.53
N ILE A 126 -16.38 -13.78 4.90
CA ILE A 126 -17.62 -12.99 5.01
C ILE A 126 -17.41 -11.81 5.96
N LYS A 127 -16.89 -12.07 7.16
CA LYS A 127 -16.63 -11.03 8.16
C LYS A 127 -15.61 -10.01 7.66
N TYR A 128 -14.51 -10.45 7.04
CA TYR A 128 -13.49 -9.59 6.48
C TYR A 128 -14.07 -8.61 5.46
N ILE A 129 -14.80 -9.13 4.47
CA ILE A 129 -15.38 -8.31 3.41
C ILE A 129 -16.40 -7.33 4.01
N ASN A 130 -17.25 -7.79 4.94
CA ASN A 130 -18.24 -6.94 5.58
C ASN A 130 -17.58 -5.76 6.32
N ASP A 131 -16.58 -6.03 7.15
CA ASP A 131 -15.94 -4.99 7.95
C ASP A 131 -15.16 -3.99 7.08
N HIS A 132 -14.52 -4.46 6.00
CA HIS A 132 -13.83 -3.57 5.05
C HIS A 132 -14.81 -2.72 4.24
N LEU A 133 -15.98 -3.25 3.86
CA LEU A 133 -17.04 -2.46 3.23
C LEU A 133 -17.63 -1.42 4.19
N VAL A 134 -17.76 -1.75 5.48
CA VAL A 134 -18.17 -0.78 6.52
C VAL A 134 -17.13 0.34 6.66
N ALA A 135 -15.84 0.00 6.69
CA ALA A 135 -14.74 0.98 6.71
C ALA A 135 -14.74 1.87 5.45
N LEU A 136 -14.92 1.28 4.26
CA LEU A 136 -15.02 2.01 3.00
C LEU A 136 -16.22 2.98 3.01
N LEU A 137 -17.39 2.52 3.47
CA LEU A 137 -18.57 3.36 3.61
C LEU A 137 -18.35 4.52 4.58
N LYS A 138 -17.61 4.30 5.67
CA LYS A 138 -17.19 5.36 6.58
C LYS A 138 -16.31 6.39 5.87
N SER A 139 -15.29 5.97 5.12
CA SER A 139 -14.45 6.88 4.33
C SER A 139 -15.25 7.68 3.29
N ILE A 140 -16.23 7.07 2.63
CA ILE A 140 -17.14 7.76 1.69
C ILE A 140 -17.93 8.85 2.43
N LYS A 141 -18.48 8.54 3.61
CA LYS A 141 -19.20 9.52 4.44
C LYS A 141 -18.30 10.67 4.92
N GLU A 142 -17.01 10.40 5.10
CA GLU A 142 -15.98 11.39 5.43
C GLU A 142 -15.43 12.13 4.19
N GLY A 143 -15.99 11.88 3.01
CA GLY A 143 -15.74 12.63 1.78
C GLY A 143 -14.64 12.07 0.88
N ALA A 144 -14.17 10.85 1.10
CA ALA A 144 -13.32 10.14 0.14
C ALA A 144 -14.13 9.83 -1.14
N LYS A 145 -13.54 10.10 -2.31
CA LYS A 145 -14.19 9.84 -3.60
C LYS A 145 -13.93 8.41 -4.06
N ILE A 146 -14.89 7.52 -3.79
CA ILE A 146 -14.79 6.12 -4.19
C ILE A 146 -15.68 5.85 -5.40
N MET A 147 -15.09 5.32 -6.46
CA MET A 147 -15.76 4.97 -7.72
C MET A 147 -16.38 3.57 -7.68
N GLY A 148 -15.73 2.62 -7.01
CA GLY A 148 -16.16 1.24 -6.98
C GLY A 148 -15.25 0.33 -6.17
N TYR A 149 -15.66 -0.93 -6.07
CA TYR A 149 -15.01 -1.98 -5.30
C TYR A 149 -15.14 -3.32 -6.04
N SER A 150 -14.02 -4.04 -6.16
CA SER A 150 -13.95 -5.41 -6.67
C SER A 150 -13.36 -6.32 -5.61
N ALA A 151 -14.13 -7.35 -5.24
CA ALA A 151 -13.66 -8.38 -4.32
C ALA A 151 -12.61 -9.26 -5.03
N TRP A 152 -11.49 -9.49 -4.36
CA TRP A 152 -10.50 -10.47 -4.80
C TRP A 152 -10.69 -11.78 -4.03
N SER A 153 -11.01 -12.90 -4.66
CA SER A 153 -11.28 -13.11 -6.09
C SER A 153 -12.70 -13.61 -6.33
N LEU A 154 -13.15 -13.56 -7.59
CA LEU A 154 -14.45 -14.13 -7.99
C LEU A 154 -14.49 -15.65 -7.79
N LEU A 155 -13.38 -16.33 -8.07
CA LEU A 155 -13.20 -17.77 -7.98
C LEU A 155 -11.81 -18.05 -7.40
N ASP A 156 -11.65 -19.19 -6.75
CA ASP A 156 -10.32 -19.69 -6.37
C ASP A 156 -9.41 -19.74 -7.61
N SER A 157 -8.18 -19.29 -7.44
CA SER A 157 -7.18 -19.19 -8.50
C SER A 157 -5.81 -19.64 -8.02
N PHE A 158 -4.85 -19.68 -8.94
CA PHE A 158 -3.46 -19.93 -8.60
C PHE A 158 -2.87 -18.71 -7.88
N GLU A 159 -2.71 -18.82 -6.56
CA GLU A 159 -2.02 -17.82 -5.73
C GLU A 159 -0.50 -17.98 -5.94
N LEU A 160 0.15 -16.90 -6.38
CA LEU A 160 1.60 -16.92 -6.64
C LEU A 160 2.38 -17.13 -5.34
N THR A 161 3.57 -17.72 -5.45
CA THR A 161 4.48 -17.99 -4.32
C THR A 161 5.33 -16.80 -3.94
#